data_AF-A0A4R7IZD9-F1
#
_entry.id   AF-A0A4R7IZD9-F1
#
_cell.length_a   1.000
_cell.length_b   1.000
_cell.length_c   1.000
_cell.angle_alpha   90.00
_cell.angle_beta   90.00
_cell.angle_gamma   90.00
#
_symmetry.space_group_name_H-M   'P 1'
#
loop_
_entity.id
_entity.type
_entity.pdbx_description
1 polymer ?
#
loop_
_entity_poly.entity_id
_entity_poly.type
_entity_poly.pdbx_seq_one_letter_code
_entity_poly.pdbx_strand_id
1 'polypeptide(L)' 'MAAKAAAFLAGQQITMTQCGLCGTEIAGVNGRYSCGVCGWTNPWWEGTSTLPSAQDDVQT' A
#
# COMPACT_ATOMS: atom_id res chain seq x y z
N MET A 1 0.90 -19.38 14.46
CA MET A 1 0.34 -19.42 13.08
C MET A 1 -0.77 -18.38 12.87
N ALA A 2 -1.84 -18.38 13.68
CA ALA A 2 -2.95 -17.42 13.53
C ALA A 2 -2.52 -15.94 13.51
N ALA A 3 -1.66 -15.50 14.43
CA ALA A 3 -1.19 -14.11 14.48
C ALA A 3 -0.40 -13.68 13.21
N LYS A 4 0.42 -14.59 12.67
CA LYS A 4 1.21 -14.32 11.46
C LYS A 4 0.32 -14.22 10.22
N ALA A 5 -0.73 -15.05 10.15
CA ALA A 5 -1.74 -14.97 9.10
C ALA A 5 -2.56 -13.68 9.20
N ALA A 6 -2.96 -13.27 10.41
CA ALA A 6 -3.66 -12.01 10.63
C ALA A 6 -2.82 -10.80 10.18
N ALA A 7 -1.53 -10.78 10.53
CA ALA A 7 -0.61 -9.73 10.07
C ALA A 7 -0.43 -9.71 8.55
N PHE A 8 -0.32 -10.88 7.92
CA PHE A 8 -0.27 -10.99 6.46
C PHE A 8 -1.53 -10.41 5.81
N LEU A 9 -2.72 -10.81 6.29
CA LEU A 9 -4.00 -10.33 5.76
C LEU A 9 -4.20 -8.83 5.98
N ALA A 10 -3.77 -8.28 7.12
CA ALA A 10 -3.80 -6.84 7.37
C ALA A 10 -2.99 -6.06 6.32
N GLY A 11 -1.85 -6.61 5.87
CA GLY A 11 -1.04 -6.05 4.79
C GLY A 11 -1.66 -6.14 3.39
N GLN A 12 -2.75 -6.89 3.21
CA GLN A 12 -3.46 -7.09 1.92
C GLN A 12 -4.79 -6.32 1.84
N GLN A 13 -5.02 -5.33 2.71
CA GLN A 13 -6.23 -4.53 2.67
C GLN A 13 -6.40 -3.84 1.31
N ILE A 14 -7.54 -4.06 0.64
CA ILE A 14 -7.89 -3.34 -0.59
C ILE A 14 -8.68 -2.07 -0.24
N THR A 15 -8.25 -0.93 -0.77
CA THR A 15 -8.89 0.38 -0.58
C THR A 15 -9.12 1.07 -1.91
N MET A 16 -10.05 2.02 -1.97
CA MET A 16 -10.34 2.84 -3.15
C MET A 16 -9.91 4.29 -2.93
N THR A 17 -9.47 4.95 -3.99
CA THR A 17 -9.18 6.40 -3.99
C THR A 17 -9.35 6.98 -5.40
N GLN A 18 -9.26 8.31 -5.52
CA GLN A 18 -9.10 8.97 -6.82
C GLN A 18 -7.62 9.12 -7.18
N CYS A 19 -7.29 8.94 -8.45
CA CYS A 19 -5.97 9.21 -8.98
C CYS A 19 -5.61 10.69 -8.78
N GLY A 20 -4.47 10.96 -8.13
CA GLY A 20 -4.01 12.33 -7.87
C GLY A 20 -3.65 13.14 -9.12
N LEU A 21 -3.58 12.50 -10.30
CA LEU A 21 -3.30 13.16 -11.57
C LEU A 21 -4.53 13.31 -12.47
N CYS A 22 -5.24 12.22 -12.76
CA CYS A 22 -6.35 12.22 -13.73
C CYS A 22 -7.75 12.06 -13.10
N GLY A 23 -7.85 11.91 -11.77
CA GLY A 23 -9.13 11.81 -11.05
C GLY A 23 -9.87 10.47 -11.18
N THR A 24 -9.38 9.53 -12.00
CA THR A 24 -9.99 8.20 -12.13
C THR A 24 -10.02 7.46 -10.79
N GLU A 25 -11.14 6.81 -10.46
CA GLU A 25 -11.23 5.93 -9.28
C GLU A 25 -10.37 4.69 -9.49
N ILE A 26 -9.52 4.38 -8.50
CA ILE A 26 -8.56 3.29 -8.56
C ILE A 26 -8.57 2.51 -7.24
N ALA A 27 -8.47 1.19 -7.38
CA ALA A 27 -8.19 0.30 -6.26
C ALA A 27 -6.69 0.28 -5.96
N GLY A 28 -6.34 0.11 -4.70
CA GLY A 28 -4.97 -0.08 -4.23
C GLY A 28 -4.90 -1.10 -3.12
N VAL A 29 -3.69 -1.55 -2.83
CA VAL A 29 -3.43 -2.43 -1.69
C VAL A 29 -2.68 -1.64 -0.63
N ASN A 30 -3.22 -1.59 0.57
CA ASN A 30 -2.57 -1.02 1.73
C ASN A 30 -2.15 0.45 1.53
N GLY A 31 -3.04 1.23 0.92
CA GLY A 31 -2.80 2.63 0.56
C GLY A 31 -1.79 2.83 -0.57
N ARG A 32 -1.40 1.77 -1.30
CA ARG A 32 -0.53 1.86 -2.48
C ARG A 32 -1.38 1.77 -3.74
N TYR A 33 -1.29 2.80 -4.56
CA TYR A 33 -2.16 3.00 -5.70
C TYR A 33 -1.34 3.13 -6.97
N SER A 34 -1.83 2.53 -8.05
CA SER A 34 -1.27 2.66 -9.39
C SER A 34 -2.40 2.80 -10.39
N CYS A 35 -2.39 3.89 -11.14
CA CYS A 35 -3.44 4.21 -12.10
C CYS A 35 -3.15 3.52 -13.43
N GLY A 36 -4.00 2.56 -13.81
CA GLY A 36 -3.92 1.89 -15.12
C GLY A 36 -4.27 2.78 -16.31
N VAL A 37 -4.80 3.99 -16.09
CA VAL A 37 -5.19 4.93 -17.16
C VAL A 37 -4.06 5.87 -17.53
N CYS A 38 -3.46 6.55 -16.55
CA CYS A 38 -2.46 7.60 -16.79
C CYS A 38 -1.04 7.24 -16.31
N GLY A 39 -0.86 6.07 -15.68
CA GLY A 39 0.44 5.60 -15.19
C GLY A 39 0.93 6.24 -13.89
N TRP A 40 0.12 7.09 -13.24
CA TRP A 40 0.47 7.67 -11.95
C TRP A 40 0.54 6.61 -10.84
N THR A 41 1.55 6.69 -9.99
CA THR A 41 1.70 5.91 -8.76
C THR A 41 1.92 6.88 -7.61
N ASN A 42 1.30 6.62 -6.45
CA ASN A 42 1.45 7.49 -5.30
C ASN A 42 2.85 7.38 -4.67
N PRO A 43 3.38 8.45 -4.05
CA PRO A 43 4.60 8.40 -3.26
C PRO A 43 4.56 7.32 -2.17
N TRP A 44 5.70 6.68 -1.91
CA TRP A 44 5.79 5.54 -1.00
C TRP A 44 5.32 5.82 0.44
N TRP A 45 5.43 7.09 0.88
CA TRP A 45 5.08 7.57 2.22
C TRP A 45 3.59 7.86 2.41
N GLU A 46 2.78 7.83 1.33
CA GLU A 46 1.33 7.96 1.41
C GLU A 46 0.62 6.62 1.69
N GLY A 47 1.37 5.52 1.80
CA GLY A 47 0.83 4.23 2.21
C GLY A 47 0.26 4.26 3.63
N THR A 48 -0.78 3.47 3.88
CA THR A 48 -1.48 3.47 5.18
C THR A 48 -0.85 2.55 6.23
N SER A 49 0.11 1.72 5.83
CA SER A 49 0.82 0.84 6.75
C SER A 49 1.92 1.54 7.52
N THR A 50 2.13 1.09 8.76
CA THR A 50 3.33 1.41 9.52
C THR A 50 4.56 0.99 8.73
N LEU A 51 5.47 1.94 8.55
CA LEU A 51 6.74 1.69 7.88
C LEU A 51 7.64 0.85 8.80
N PRO A 52 8.43 -0.09 8.25
CA PRO A 52 9.45 -0.78 9.02
C PRO A 52 10.44 0.21 9.65
N SER A 53 10.90 -0.10 10.85
CA SER A 53 12.00 0.62 11.50
C SER A 53 13.35 0.18 10.93
N ALA A 54 14.41 0.92 11.25
CA ALA A 54 15.78 0.52 10.90
C ALA A 54 16.18 -0.82 11.55
N GLN A 55 15.61 -1.15 12.72
CA GLN A 55 15.86 -2.42 13.40
C GLN A 55 15.19 -3.61 12.70
N ASP A 56 14.12 -3.36 11.95
CA ASP A 56 13.42 -4.38 11.18
C ASP A 56 14.15 -4.70 9.85
N ASP A 57 15.06 -3.83 9.41
CA ASP A 57 15.89 -4.03 8.20
C ASP A 57 17.10 -4.93 8.50
N VAL A 58 16.81 -6.19 8.83
CA VAL A 58 17.84 -7.19 9.09
C VAL A 58 18.44 -7.64 7.76
N GLN A 59 19.65 -7.16 7.46
CA GLN A 59 20.46 -7.72 6.36
C GLN A 59 20.87 -9.15 6.73
N THR A 60 20.18 -10.12 6.13
CA THR A 60 20.51 -11.55 6.23
C THR A 60 21.27 -12.00 5.00
#